data_AF-A0AAD3DDI7-F1
#
_entry.id   AF-A0AAD3DDI7-F1
#
_cell.length_a   1.000
_cell.length_b   1.000
_cell.length_c   1.000
_cell.angle_alpha   90.00
_cell.angle_beta   90.00
_cell.angle_gamma   90.00
#
_symmetry.space_group_name_H-M   'P 1'
#
loop_
_entity.id
_entity.type
_entity.pdbx_description
1 polymer ?
#
loop_
_entity_poly.entity_id
_entity_poly.type
_entity_poly.pdbx_seq_one_letter_code
_entity_poly.pdbx_strand_id
1 'polypeptide(L)'
;MTDSVDLLAAKAAMLRIIEDTDILKMEEEEEAVGTCKEGLTSVPEEPDFPSCDSCGEEFAGKLFCSQCRSAFYCSKECQKKHWKAPNGHKGDCTKMEEICQTKAESFIRACEELFGVGVDGNEIHPFESFQKICSAVDGLGGNGPYIKAIELGLNEKLLQLFIIEIRVVKTFFQYGLYISIAGHIFYSLFCSKRCIGNETVTCIDGYRVKQYVRSNEKAFESWFTASLQVIKLFQTQGLDTFQRDDLDSFWKIKKATTSVVCIWTHVFTNRKAAKAILLGKSKEVDVAAKERAEWIIAHINVITNNFPSIELPDKRVVEFRTNVLIAVIQLRMEEFDIDVGDFLQLLEVKGEMKLVYECLAIPMAKGAIEKGADLDPNECKQIMLQFAMSSSEGERKES
;
A
#
# COMPACT_ATOMS: atom_id res chain seq x y z
N MET A 1 -19.21 -29.74 -21.10
CA MET A 1 -20.20 -30.24 -20.11
C MET A 1 -19.56 -30.47 -18.73
N THR A 2 -18.28 -30.78 -18.63
CA THR A 2 -17.50 -30.79 -17.37
C THR A 2 -17.36 -29.39 -16.76
N ASP A 3 -17.11 -28.38 -17.59
CA ASP A 3 -16.78 -27.03 -17.10
C ASP A 3 -17.96 -26.31 -16.42
N SER A 4 -19.22 -26.66 -16.77
CA SER A 4 -20.40 -26.02 -16.13
C SER A 4 -20.72 -26.63 -14.76
N VAL A 5 -20.31 -27.87 -14.49
CA VAL A 5 -20.51 -28.52 -13.19
C VAL A 5 -19.51 -27.94 -12.18
N ASP A 6 -18.27 -27.69 -12.63
CA ASP A 6 -17.22 -27.07 -11.81
C ASP A 6 -17.56 -25.62 -11.45
N LEU A 7 -18.18 -24.86 -12.36
CA LEU A 7 -18.61 -23.49 -12.07
C LEU A 7 -19.74 -23.43 -11.03
N LEU A 8 -20.70 -24.35 -11.07
CA LEU A 8 -21.79 -24.39 -10.10
C LEU A 8 -21.30 -24.80 -8.71
N ALA A 9 -20.37 -25.77 -8.66
CA ALA A 9 -19.68 -26.16 -7.43
C ALA A 9 -18.83 -25.01 -6.88
N ALA A 10 -18.13 -24.27 -7.75
CA ALA A 10 -17.39 -23.06 -7.38
C ALA A 10 -18.32 -21.98 -6.84
N LYS A 11 -19.45 -21.67 -7.51
CA LYS A 11 -20.47 -20.73 -7.02
C LYS A 11 -21.03 -21.15 -5.65
N ALA A 12 -21.30 -22.44 -5.45
CA ALA A 12 -21.78 -22.97 -4.17
C ALA A 12 -20.70 -22.91 -3.08
N ALA A 13 -19.44 -23.21 -3.40
CA ALA A 13 -18.32 -23.03 -2.49
C ALA A 13 -18.08 -21.55 -2.16
N MET A 14 -18.30 -20.66 -3.13
CA MET A 14 -18.20 -19.21 -2.98
C MET A 14 -19.26 -18.68 -2.02
N LEU A 15 -20.52 -19.11 -2.20
CA LEU A 15 -21.61 -18.77 -1.28
C LEU A 15 -21.35 -19.33 0.11
N ARG A 16 -20.85 -20.58 0.22
CA ARG A 16 -20.43 -21.13 1.52
C ARG A 16 -19.28 -20.37 2.14
N ILE A 17 -18.27 -19.94 1.38
CA ILE A 17 -17.20 -19.08 1.91
C ILE A 17 -17.80 -17.76 2.40
N ILE A 18 -18.70 -17.13 1.64
CA ILE A 18 -19.38 -15.89 2.05
C ILE A 18 -20.26 -16.09 3.31
N GLU A 19 -20.87 -17.27 3.46
CA GLU A 19 -21.73 -17.62 4.60
C GLU A 19 -20.92 -18.07 5.84
N ASP A 20 -19.87 -18.86 5.64
CA ASP A 20 -18.93 -19.34 6.66
C ASP A 20 -17.93 -18.25 7.07
N THR A 21 -17.76 -17.20 6.26
CA THR A 21 -17.09 -15.97 6.66
C THR A 21 -17.98 -15.15 7.61
N ASP A 22 -18.26 -15.76 8.75
CA ASP A 22 -18.31 -15.11 10.06
C ASP A 22 -16.96 -14.42 10.44
N ILE A 23 -16.01 -14.32 9.49
CA ILE A 23 -14.82 -13.45 9.49
C ILE A 23 -15.18 -11.98 9.78
N LEU A 24 -16.47 -11.61 9.66
CA LEU A 24 -16.97 -10.27 9.90
C LEU A 24 -17.53 -10.03 11.31
N LYS A 25 -17.63 -11.06 12.16
CA LYS A 25 -18.12 -10.90 13.54
C LYS A 25 -17.05 -10.44 14.55
N MET A 26 -15.79 -10.26 14.14
CA MET A 26 -14.70 -9.91 15.06
C MET A 26 -14.25 -8.44 15.05
N GLU A 27 -14.92 -7.53 14.36
CA GLU A 27 -14.60 -6.09 14.41
C GLU A 27 -15.87 -5.22 14.55
N GLU A 28 -16.70 -5.50 15.56
CA GLU A 28 -17.66 -4.52 16.09
C GLU A 28 -16.91 -3.46 16.92
N GLU A 29 -16.17 -2.57 16.25
CA GLU A 29 -15.74 -1.27 16.81
C GLU A 29 -15.20 -0.36 15.68
N GLU A 30 -16.05 0.06 14.74
CA GLU A 30 -15.91 1.40 14.13
C GLU A 30 -17.19 1.86 13.40
N GLU A 31 -17.51 3.13 13.62
CA GLU A 31 -18.78 3.82 13.33
C GLU A 31 -18.89 4.30 11.87
N ALA A 32 -20.11 4.22 11.33
CA ALA A 32 -20.74 4.96 10.23
C ALA A 32 -19.85 5.55 9.10
N VAL A 33 -19.88 4.89 7.92
CA VAL A 33 -19.35 5.44 6.66
C VAL A 33 -20.50 5.77 5.70
N GLY A 34 -20.50 7.01 5.21
CA GLY A 34 -21.42 7.50 4.18
C GLY A 34 -21.10 6.89 2.81
N THR A 35 -22.14 6.48 2.08
CA THR A 35 -22.02 5.89 0.74
C THR A 35 -21.93 6.97 -0.34
N CYS A 36 -20.86 6.95 -1.13
CA CYS A 36 -20.76 7.71 -2.39
C CYS A 36 -21.18 6.84 -3.57
N LYS A 37 -22.04 7.36 -4.45
CA LYS A 37 -22.54 6.66 -5.65
C LYS A 37 -22.34 7.48 -6.93
N GLU A 38 -22.04 6.71 -7.99
CA GLU A 38 -22.35 6.87 -9.42
C GLU A 38 -21.39 7.63 -10.37
N GLY A 39 -20.86 6.89 -11.36
CA GLY A 39 -20.68 7.36 -12.74
C GLY A 39 -19.28 7.20 -13.35
N LEU A 40 -18.95 6.03 -13.91
CA LEU A 40 -17.67 5.76 -14.59
C LEU A 40 -17.65 6.35 -16.03
N THR A 41 -17.46 7.65 -16.15
CA THR A 41 -16.82 8.26 -17.33
C THR A 41 -15.32 8.35 -17.04
N SER A 42 -14.45 8.16 -18.04
CA SER A 42 -12.99 8.25 -17.91
C SER A 42 -12.58 9.43 -17.02
N VAL A 43 -12.28 9.14 -15.75
CA VAL A 43 -12.05 10.19 -14.76
C VAL A 43 -10.79 10.94 -15.21
N PRO A 44 -10.90 12.23 -15.57
CA PRO A 44 -9.72 13.03 -15.86
C PRO A 44 -8.76 12.87 -14.69
N GLU A 45 -7.47 12.61 -14.96
CA GLU A 45 -6.49 12.46 -13.87
C GLU A 45 -6.62 13.64 -12.90
N GLU A 46 -7.10 13.37 -11.68
CA GLU A 46 -7.29 14.43 -10.69
C GLU A 46 -5.95 15.13 -10.45
N PRO A 47 -5.91 16.48 -10.50
CA PRO A 47 -4.70 17.22 -10.26
C PRO A 47 -4.17 16.91 -8.86
N ASP A 48 -2.94 16.40 -8.79
CA ASP A 48 -2.34 15.95 -7.51
C ASP A 48 -1.73 17.10 -6.72
N PHE A 49 -2.50 18.16 -6.56
CA PHE A 49 -2.11 19.33 -5.80
C PHE A 49 -2.93 19.38 -4.50
N PRO A 50 -2.36 19.85 -3.38
CA PRO A 50 -3.15 20.17 -2.20
C PRO A 50 -4.07 21.37 -2.45
N SER A 51 -5.00 21.65 -1.54
CA SER A 51 -5.82 22.87 -1.61
C SER A 51 -4.96 24.13 -1.48
N CYS A 52 -5.43 25.24 -2.05
CA CYS A 52 -4.75 26.52 -1.93
C CYS A 52 -4.98 27.17 -0.56
N ASP A 53 -3.92 27.44 0.21
CA ASP A 53 -4.01 28.07 1.54
C ASP A 53 -4.52 29.52 1.52
N SER A 54 -4.60 30.16 0.35
CA SER A 54 -5.14 31.52 0.25
C SER A 54 -6.61 31.61 -0.12
N CYS A 55 -7.11 30.71 -0.98
CA CYS A 55 -8.49 30.79 -1.50
C CYS A 55 -9.33 29.57 -1.16
N GLY A 56 -8.74 28.50 -0.63
CA GLY A 56 -9.41 27.25 -0.28
C GLY A 56 -9.75 26.36 -1.48
N GLU A 57 -9.40 26.77 -2.71
CA GLU A 57 -9.68 25.98 -3.91
C GLU A 57 -8.96 24.62 -3.82
N GLU A 58 -9.75 23.56 -3.84
CA GLU A 58 -9.27 22.18 -3.76
C GLU A 58 -8.46 21.81 -5.01
N PHE A 59 -7.45 20.97 -4.84
CA PHE A 59 -6.60 20.48 -5.94
C PHE A 59 -5.91 21.55 -6.79
N ALA A 60 -5.76 22.75 -6.24
CA ALA A 60 -5.25 23.90 -6.98
C ALA A 60 -3.82 24.31 -6.60
N GLY A 61 -3.27 23.82 -5.48
CA GLY A 61 -1.99 24.18 -4.85
C GLY A 61 -0.72 23.82 -5.63
N LYS A 62 -0.57 24.37 -6.84
CA LYS A 62 0.54 24.11 -7.78
C LYS A 62 1.87 24.72 -7.37
N LEU A 63 1.83 25.76 -6.54
CA LEU A 63 2.99 26.46 -6.01
C LEU A 63 3.09 26.17 -4.52
N PHE A 64 4.30 26.20 -3.97
CA PHE A 64 4.52 26.15 -2.53
C PHE A 64 5.43 27.30 -2.08
N CYS A 65 5.35 27.66 -0.81
CA CYS A 65 6.25 28.66 -0.23
C CYS A 65 7.69 28.15 -0.31
N SER A 66 8.58 28.88 -1.00
CA SER A 66 9.97 28.45 -1.20
C SER A 66 10.77 28.36 0.10
N GLN A 67 10.36 29.11 1.13
CA GLN A 67 11.00 29.13 2.45
C GLN A 67 10.54 27.92 3.29
N CYS A 68 9.29 27.90 3.77
CA CYS A 68 8.84 26.83 4.68
C CYS A 68 8.36 25.54 4.01
N ARG A 69 8.01 25.60 2.71
CA ARG A 69 7.47 24.49 1.89
C ARG A 69 6.23 23.78 2.43
N SER A 70 5.61 24.35 3.44
CA SER A 70 4.41 23.82 4.08
C SER A 70 3.13 24.45 3.54
N ALA A 71 3.22 25.66 2.97
CA ALA A 71 2.08 26.37 2.42
C ALA A 71 2.01 26.25 0.89
N PHE A 72 0.82 26.02 0.35
CA PHE A 72 0.51 25.77 -1.05
C PHE A 72 -0.45 26.81 -1.64
N TYR A 73 -0.26 27.12 -2.92
CA TYR A 73 -0.97 28.20 -3.59
C TYR A 73 -1.28 27.83 -5.03
N CYS A 74 -2.46 28.21 -5.52
CA CYS A 74 -2.79 28.05 -6.94
C CYS A 74 -2.09 29.07 -7.85
N SER A 75 -1.71 30.23 -7.30
CA SER A 75 -1.09 31.31 -8.05
C SER A 75 -0.19 32.17 -7.17
N LYS A 76 0.67 32.98 -7.81
CA LYS A 76 1.53 33.95 -7.09
C LYS A 76 0.69 35.05 -6.44
N GLU A 77 -0.48 35.35 -6.98
CA GLU A 77 -1.45 36.31 -6.46
C GLU A 77 -2.02 35.81 -5.13
N CYS A 78 -2.44 34.55 -5.07
CA CYS A 78 -2.86 33.86 -3.85
C CYS A 78 -1.74 33.84 -2.80
N GLN A 79 -0.51 33.52 -3.20
CA GLN A 79 0.64 33.58 -2.29
C GLN A 79 0.86 34.99 -1.70
N LYS A 80 0.85 36.04 -2.53
CA LYS A 80 1.01 37.43 -2.08
C LYS A 80 -0.14 37.88 -1.17
N LYS A 81 -1.37 37.45 -1.47
CA LYS A 81 -2.57 37.75 -0.67
C LYS A 81 -2.46 37.12 0.71
N HIS A 82 -2.22 35.81 0.78
CA HIS A 82 -2.05 35.11 2.06
C HIS A 82 -0.85 35.65 2.85
N TRP A 83 0.25 36.03 2.19
CA TRP A 83 1.41 36.64 2.85
C TRP A 83 1.10 37.94 3.60
N LYS A 84 0.24 38.80 3.03
CA LYS A 84 -0.07 40.13 3.58
C LYS A 84 -1.31 40.17 4.49
N ALA A 85 -2.11 39.10 4.52
CA ALA A 85 -3.33 39.07 5.31
C ALA A 85 -3.04 39.26 6.82
N PRO A 86 -3.96 39.86 7.60
CA PRO A 86 -3.91 39.78 9.05
C PRO A 86 -3.93 38.31 9.49
N ASN A 87 -2.98 37.88 10.33
CA ASN A 87 -2.73 36.47 10.64
C ASN A 87 -2.40 35.60 9.41
N GLY A 88 -1.86 36.21 8.35
CA GLY A 88 -1.40 35.52 7.16
C GLY A 88 -0.04 34.86 7.33
N HIS A 89 0.41 34.17 6.27
CA HIS A 89 1.58 33.30 6.30
C HIS A 89 2.89 33.94 6.79
N LYS A 90 3.07 35.25 6.64
CA LYS A 90 4.33 35.95 7.00
C LYS A 90 4.74 35.73 8.45
N GLY A 91 3.79 35.71 9.38
CA GLY A 91 4.08 35.53 10.82
C GLY A 91 4.51 34.12 11.19
N ASP A 92 4.05 33.13 10.44
CA ASP A 92 4.26 31.70 10.73
C ASP A 92 5.32 31.06 9.85
N CYS A 93 5.70 31.68 8.73
CA CYS A 93 6.60 31.12 7.74
C CYS A 93 7.94 30.66 8.34
N THR A 94 8.61 31.51 9.12
CA THR A 94 9.89 31.16 9.77
C THR A 94 9.74 30.02 10.77
N LYS A 95 8.68 30.02 11.57
CA LYS A 95 8.41 28.94 12.55
C LYS A 95 8.12 27.62 11.84
N MET A 96 7.34 27.65 10.76
CA MET A 96 7.06 26.48 9.95
C MET A 96 8.33 25.94 9.28
N GLU A 97 9.20 26.81 8.77
CA GLU A 97 10.50 26.41 8.22
C GLU A 97 11.36 25.69 9.25
N GLU A 98 11.48 26.25 10.46
CA GLU A 98 12.21 25.63 11.58
C GLU A 98 11.63 24.26 11.94
N ILE A 99 10.30 24.15 12.08
CA ILE A 99 9.63 22.87 12.35
C ILE A 99 9.92 21.84 11.26
N CYS A 100 9.86 22.24 9.97
CA CYS A 100 10.17 21.35 8.85
C CYS A 100 11.61 20.87 8.90
N GLN A 101 12.54 21.79 9.14
CA GLN A 101 13.97 21.49 9.25
C GLN A 101 14.25 20.52 10.41
N THR A 102 13.75 20.82 11.61
CA THR A 102 13.96 19.96 12.79
C THR A 102 13.41 18.56 12.59
N LYS A 103 12.21 18.43 12.01
CA LYS A 103 11.61 17.11 11.74
C LYS A 103 12.40 16.33 10.69
N ALA A 104 12.83 16.99 9.63
CA ALA A 104 13.67 16.39 8.60
C ALA A 104 15.03 15.92 9.17
N GLU A 105 15.73 16.78 9.89
CA GLU A 105 17.00 16.44 10.55
C GLU A 105 16.85 15.32 11.58
N SER A 106 15.76 15.31 12.34
CA SER A 106 15.50 14.25 13.32
C SER A 106 15.40 12.88 12.65
N PHE A 107 14.77 12.78 11.48
CA PHE A 107 14.72 11.54 10.72
C PHE A 107 16.10 11.12 10.19
N ILE A 108 16.86 12.05 9.61
CA ILE A 108 18.20 11.77 9.08
C ILE A 108 19.13 11.28 10.20
N ARG A 109 19.12 11.97 11.35
CA ARG A 109 19.89 11.59 12.54
C ARG A 109 19.47 10.21 13.05
N ALA A 110 18.17 9.91 13.14
CA ALA A 110 17.71 8.59 13.56
C ALA A 110 18.21 7.46 12.63
N CYS A 111 18.24 7.72 11.32
CA CYS A 111 18.82 6.78 10.36
C CYS A 111 20.33 6.62 10.55
N GLU A 112 21.06 7.73 10.74
CA GLU A 112 22.51 7.72 10.96
C GLU A 112 22.90 7.02 12.26
N GLU A 113 22.12 7.21 13.32
CA GLU A 113 22.26 6.44 14.56
C GLU A 113 22.09 4.95 14.28
N LEU A 114 21.04 4.52 13.57
CA LEU A 114 20.84 3.09 13.23
C LEU A 114 21.99 2.54 12.38
N PHE A 115 22.49 3.30 11.40
CA PHE A 115 23.52 2.83 10.46
C PHE A 115 24.92 2.84 11.08
N GLY A 116 25.20 3.80 11.96
CA GLY A 116 26.51 3.99 12.60
C GLY A 116 26.88 2.91 13.60
N VAL A 117 25.90 2.17 14.14
CA VAL A 117 26.17 1.12 15.14
C VAL A 117 26.87 -0.12 14.53
N GLY A 118 27.12 -0.16 13.22
CA GLY A 118 27.78 -1.27 12.54
C GLY A 118 29.32 -1.27 12.54
N VAL A 119 29.99 -0.27 13.13
CA VAL A 119 31.47 -0.15 13.03
C VAL A 119 32.21 -0.61 14.28
N ASP A 120 31.62 -0.46 15.47
CA ASP A 120 32.35 -0.63 16.74
C ASP A 120 31.98 -1.90 17.53
N GLY A 121 31.18 -2.80 16.96
CA GLY A 121 30.90 -4.12 17.56
C GLY A 121 30.06 -4.12 18.84
N ASN A 122 29.46 -2.98 19.23
CA ASN A 122 28.49 -2.95 20.32
C ASN A 122 27.14 -3.52 19.84
N GLU A 123 26.52 -4.37 20.66
CA GLU A 123 25.20 -4.92 20.39
C GLU A 123 24.16 -3.80 20.22
N ILE A 124 23.60 -3.70 19.02
CA ILE A 124 22.45 -2.84 18.77
C ILE A 124 21.27 -3.39 19.57
N HIS A 125 20.64 -2.56 20.40
CA HIS A 125 19.26 -2.82 20.83
C HIS A 125 18.31 -2.40 19.71
N PRO A 126 17.82 -3.34 18.87
CA PRO A 126 17.15 -2.97 17.63
C PRO A 126 15.82 -2.26 17.89
N PHE A 127 15.25 -2.48 19.06
CA PHE A 127 14.00 -1.88 19.53
C PHE A 127 14.07 -0.35 19.65
N GLU A 128 15.06 0.19 20.36
CA GLU A 128 15.13 1.63 20.63
C GLU A 128 15.41 2.43 19.36
N SER A 129 16.35 1.95 18.53
CA SER A 129 16.65 2.58 17.25
C SER A 129 15.44 2.54 16.30
N PHE A 130 14.71 1.42 16.27
CA PHE A 130 13.49 1.30 15.48
C PHE A 130 12.40 2.28 15.94
N GLN A 131 12.15 2.37 17.26
CA GLN A 131 11.14 3.28 17.80
C GLN A 131 11.45 4.76 17.50
N LYS A 132 12.73 5.15 17.56
CA LYS A 132 13.20 6.48 17.15
C LYS A 132 12.91 6.75 15.67
N ILE A 133 13.16 5.78 14.80
CA ILE A 133 12.87 5.90 13.36
C ILE A 133 11.37 6.05 13.13
N CYS A 134 10.53 5.20 13.71
CA CYS A 134 9.08 5.28 13.54
C CYS A 134 8.54 6.66 13.97
N SER A 135 8.96 7.14 15.15
CA SER A 135 8.57 8.46 15.64
C SER A 135 9.04 9.59 14.74
N ALA A 136 10.24 9.47 14.17
CA ALA A 136 10.78 10.48 13.26
C ALA A 136 10.07 10.48 11.89
N VAL A 137 9.71 9.30 11.37
CA VAL A 137 8.93 9.15 10.13
C VAL A 137 7.54 9.77 10.29
N ASP A 138 6.88 9.59 11.44
CA ASP A 138 5.57 10.20 11.71
C ASP A 138 5.63 11.74 11.64
N GLY A 139 6.78 12.32 12.01
CA GLY A 139 7.07 13.74 11.84
C GLY A 139 7.03 14.21 10.38
N LEU A 140 7.30 13.32 9.42
CA LEU A 140 7.36 13.61 7.98
C LEU A 140 6.00 13.53 7.26
N GLY A 141 4.90 13.29 7.97
CA GLY A 141 3.56 13.23 7.37
C GLY A 141 3.15 14.51 6.63
N GLY A 142 3.65 15.67 7.03
CA GLY A 142 3.41 16.95 6.33
C GLY A 142 4.30 17.16 5.11
N ASN A 143 3.80 17.86 4.08
CA ASN A 143 4.57 18.10 2.85
C ASN A 143 5.84 18.92 3.09
N GLY A 144 5.82 19.92 3.98
CA GLY A 144 7.00 20.72 4.30
C GLY A 144 8.15 19.90 4.88
N PRO A 145 7.94 19.18 6.00
CA PRO A 145 8.92 18.25 6.56
C PRO A 145 9.40 17.21 5.53
N TYR A 146 8.49 16.63 4.75
CA TYR A 146 8.84 15.66 3.71
C TYR A 146 9.76 16.24 2.63
N ILE A 147 9.41 17.40 2.04
CA ILE A 147 10.23 18.03 1.00
C ILE A 147 11.60 18.44 1.58
N LYS A 148 11.65 18.89 2.84
CA LYS A 148 12.94 19.17 3.48
C LYS A 148 13.77 17.91 3.70
N ALA A 149 13.15 16.82 4.13
CA ALA A 149 13.83 15.55 4.27
C ALA A 149 14.38 15.03 2.93
N ILE A 150 13.66 15.21 1.81
CA ILE A 150 14.19 14.88 0.47
C ILE A 150 15.52 15.59 0.20
N GLU A 151 15.62 16.88 0.49
CA GLU A 151 16.87 17.63 0.26
C GLU A 151 18.02 17.16 1.14
N LEU A 152 17.70 16.64 2.32
CA LEU A 152 18.68 16.05 3.24
C LEU A 152 18.97 14.57 2.93
N GLY A 153 18.47 14.03 1.81
CA GLY A 153 18.75 12.66 1.37
C GLY A 153 17.79 11.58 1.90
N LEU A 154 16.54 11.94 2.25
CA LEU A 154 15.49 11.00 2.70
C LEU A 154 15.45 9.72 1.87
N ASN A 155 15.38 9.83 0.54
CA ASN A 155 15.19 8.67 -0.33
C ASN A 155 16.34 7.65 -0.24
N GLU A 156 17.58 8.14 -0.10
CA GLU A 156 18.75 7.27 0.09
C GLU A 156 18.69 6.57 1.45
N LYS A 157 18.27 7.29 2.50
CA LYS A 157 18.08 6.70 3.83
C LYS A 157 16.95 5.67 3.85
N LEU A 158 15.84 5.91 3.15
CA LEU A 158 14.73 4.94 3.01
C LEU A 158 15.21 3.66 2.29
N LEU A 159 15.97 3.80 1.21
CA LEU A 159 16.58 2.65 0.51
C LEU A 159 17.46 1.82 1.46
N GLN A 160 18.31 2.48 2.25
CA GLN A 160 19.17 1.82 3.24
C GLN A 160 18.35 1.13 4.33
N LEU A 161 17.27 1.76 4.82
CA LEU A 161 16.35 1.16 5.80
C LEU A 161 15.71 -0.14 5.27
N PHE A 162 15.24 -0.16 4.02
CA PHE A 162 14.68 -1.38 3.43
C PHE A 162 15.73 -2.47 3.26
N ILE A 163 16.95 -2.12 2.85
CA ILE A 163 18.06 -3.09 2.77
C ILE A 163 18.38 -3.68 4.15
N ILE A 164 18.35 -2.88 5.21
CA ILE A 164 18.52 -3.36 6.59
C ILE A 164 17.38 -4.29 6.96
N GLU A 165 16.13 -3.89 6.75
CA GLU A 165 14.96 -4.70 7.07
C GLU A 165 15.03 -6.08 6.40
N ILE A 166 15.39 -6.15 5.10
CA ILE A 166 15.57 -7.43 4.39
C ILE A 166 16.51 -8.38 5.14
N ARG A 167 17.54 -7.85 5.81
CA ARG A 167 18.54 -8.64 6.55
C ARG A 167 18.10 -8.99 7.96
N VAL A 168 17.37 -8.10 8.64
CA VAL A 168 17.15 -8.18 10.10
C VAL A 168 15.70 -8.42 10.52
N VAL A 169 14.74 -8.44 9.59
CA VAL A 169 13.31 -8.56 9.93
C VAL A 169 13.03 -9.82 10.77
N LYS A 170 13.68 -10.95 10.46
CA LYS A 170 13.58 -12.17 11.26
C LYS A 170 14.03 -11.95 12.71
N THR A 171 15.13 -11.24 12.90
CA THR A 171 15.67 -10.91 14.21
C THR A 171 14.74 -9.97 14.96
N PHE A 172 14.15 -8.96 14.31
CA PHE A 172 13.19 -8.06 14.94
C PHE A 172 12.01 -8.82 15.52
N PHE A 173 11.42 -9.72 14.74
CA PHE A 173 10.30 -10.54 15.20
C PHE A 173 10.69 -11.47 16.36
N GLN A 174 11.91 -12.02 16.36
CA GLN A 174 12.43 -12.82 17.48
C GLN A 174 12.58 -12.00 18.78
N TYR A 175 12.80 -10.69 18.68
CA TYR A 175 12.81 -9.76 19.83
C TYR A 175 11.43 -9.17 20.15
N GLY A 176 10.36 -9.67 19.53
CA GLY A 176 8.99 -9.21 19.76
C GLY A 176 8.62 -7.89 19.06
N LEU A 177 9.42 -7.46 18.08
CA LEU A 177 9.09 -6.33 17.21
C LEU A 177 8.27 -6.81 16.02
N TYR A 178 6.95 -6.76 16.16
CA TYR A 178 6.00 -7.20 15.14
C TYR A 178 5.54 -6.06 14.21
N ILE A 179 6.45 -5.14 13.90
CA ILE A 179 6.19 -4.00 13.02
C ILE A 179 7.26 -3.99 11.94
N SER A 180 6.83 -3.90 10.69
CA SER A 180 7.72 -3.75 9.53
C SER A 180 8.13 -2.30 9.36
N ILE A 181 9.42 -2.04 9.09
CA ILE A 181 9.91 -0.71 8.70
C ILE A 181 9.21 -0.26 7.41
N ALA A 182 9.12 -1.14 6.40
CA ALA A 182 8.39 -0.92 5.16
C ALA A 182 6.90 -0.64 5.40
N GLY A 183 6.26 -1.40 6.29
CA GLY A 183 4.88 -1.15 6.68
C GLY A 183 4.69 0.22 7.33
N HIS A 184 5.54 0.59 8.29
CA HIS A 184 5.45 1.87 9.00
C HIS A 184 5.73 3.06 8.09
N ILE A 185 6.80 3.00 7.28
CA ILE A 185 7.12 4.05 6.29
C ILE A 185 5.94 4.24 5.34
N PHE A 186 5.31 3.16 4.89
CA PHE A 186 4.15 3.30 4.04
C PHE A 186 3.03 4.08 4.75
N TYR A 187 2.60 3.65 5.94
CA TYR A 187 1.48 4.27 6.64
C TYR A 187 1.74 5.72 7.01
N SER A 188 2.96 6.06 7.39
CA SER A 188 3.29 7.39 7.91
C SER A 188 3.77 8.35 6.81
N LEU A 189 4.42 7.84 5.77
CA LEU A 189 5.05 8.66 4.75
C LEU A 189 4.31 8.63 3.42
N PHE A 190 3.85 7.45 2.97
CA PHE A 190 3.22 7.26 1.66
C PHE A 190 1.71 7.25 1.71
N CYS A 191 1.12 7.33 2.90
CA CYS A 191 -0.29 7.64 3.07
C CYS A 191 -0.44 9.07 3.57
N SER A 192 -1.30 9.84 2.91
CA SER A 192 -1.78 11.11 3.44
C SER A 192 -3.13 10.89 4.10
N LYS A 193 -3.30 11.37 5.34
CA LYS A 193 -4.63 11.55 5.90
C LYS A 193 -5.30 12.69 5.16
N ARG A 194 -6.37 12.40 4.41
CA ARG A 194 -7.25 13.42 3.84
C ARG A 194 -8.49 13.52 4.73
N CYS A 195 -8.82 14.72 5.15
CA CYS A 195 -10.12 14.98 5.77
C CYS A 195 -11.11 15.31 4.65
N ILE A 196 -12.15 14.48 4.48
CA ILE A 196 -13.27 14.75 3.58
C ILE A 196 -14.49 14.95 4.47
N GLY A 197 -14.88 16.21 4.68
CA GLY A 197 -15.87 16.55 5.71
C GLY A 197 -15.34 16.22 7.11
N ASN A 198 -16.07 15.39 7.86
CA ASN A 198 -15.70 14.94 9.21
C ASN A 198 -14.93 13.61 9.22
N GLU A 199 -14.78 12.94 8.07
CA GLU A 199 -14.12 11.64 7.97
C GLU A 199 -12.64 11.83 7.61
N THR A 200 -11.75 11.09 8.30
CA THR A 200 -10.34 11.01 7.93
C THR A 200 -10.12 9.76 7.11
N VAL A 201 -9.99 9.92 5.80
CA VAL A 201 -9.68 8.82 4.89
C VAL A 201 -8.16 8.76 4.73
N THR A 202 -7.59 7.59 5.01
CA THR A 202 -6.18 7.33 4.72
C THR A 202 -6.07 6.91 3.26
N CYS A 203 -5.47 7.75 2.42
CA CYS A 203 -5.26 7.45 1.01
C CYS A 203 -3.77 7.44 0.66
N ILE A 204 -3.41 6.69 -0.37
CA ILE A 204 -2.06 6.73 -0.92
C ILE A 204 -1.73 8.12 -1.45
N ASP A 205 -0.62 8.67 -1.00
CA ASP A 205 0.04 9.80 -1.64
C ASP A 205 0.87 9.29 -2.83
N GLY A 206 0.19 9.19 -3.98
CA GLY A 206 0.79 8.74 -5.24
C GLY A 206 1.93 9.65 -5.71
N TYR A 207 2.00 10.91 -5.26
CA TYR A 207 3.14 11.78 -5.52
C TYR A 207 4.39 11.31 -4.77
N ARG A 208 4.29 11.04 -3.47
CA ARG A 208 5.43 10.58 -2.65
C ARG A 208 5.94 9.21 -3.08
N VAL A 209 5.03 8.27 -3.37
CA VAL A 209 5.41 6.97 -3.93
C VAL A 209 6.18 7.14 -5.24
N LYS A 210 5.64 7.93 -6.17
CA LYS A 210 6.30 8.24 -7.45
C LYS A 210 7.66 8.90 -7.26
N GLN A 211 7.78 9.86 -6.34
CA GLN A 211 9.05 10.54 -6.04
C GLN A 211 10.09 9.55 -5.53
N TYR A 212 9.72 8.69 -4.57
CA TYR A 212 10.61 7.69 -4.01
C TYR A 212 11.05 6.66 -5.07
N VAL A 213 10.09 6.02 -5.75
CA VAL A 213 10.38 4.98 -6.77
C VAL A 213 11.28 5.51 -7.88
N ARG A 214 11.19 6.80 -8.24
CA ARG A 214 12.03 7.39 -9.29
C ARG A 214 13.38 7.92 -8.81
N SER A 215 13.58 8.05 -7.51
CA SER A 215 14.82 8.58 -6.96
C SER A 215 16.03 7.66 -7.14
N ASN A 216 15.81 6.34 -7.18
CA ASN A 216 16.84 5.32 -7.33
C ASN A 216 16.25 4.11 -8.08
N GLU A 217 17.03 3.47 -8.95
CA GLU A 217 16.57 2.30 -9.72
C GLU A 217 16.18 1.12 -8.82
N LYS A 218 16.83 0.99 -7.64
CA LYS A 218 16.57 -0.07 -6.66
C LYS A 218 15.54 0.31 -5.61
N ALA A 219 14.98 1.52 -5.65
CA ALA A 219 14.05 2.02 -4.64
C ALA A 219 12.81 1.12 -4.55
N PHE A 220 12.18 0.85 -5.69
CA PHE A 220 11.02 -0.05 -5.74
C PHE A 220 11.38 -1.48 -5.33
N GLU A 221 12.42 -2.06 -5.93
CA GLU A 221 12.81 -3.46 -5.65
C GLU A 221 13.13 -3.68 -4.18
N SER A 222 13.85 -2.75 -3.54
CA SER A 222 14.21 -2.87 -2.13
C SER A 222 12.99 -2.74 -1.23
N TRP A 223 12.11 -1.78 -1.50
CA TRP A 223 10.87 -1.61 -0.74
C TRP A 223 9.93 -2.82 -0.88
N PHE A 224 9.73 -3.30 -2.10
CA PHE A 224 8.90 -4.47 -2.38
C PHE A 224 9.51 -5.71 -1.72
N THR A 225 10.81 -5.95 -1.90
CA THR A 225 11.49 -7.09 -1.29
C THR A 225 11.43 -7.07 0.23
N ALA A 226 11.66 -5.91 0.87
CA ALA A 226 11.54 -5.76 2.33
C ALA A 226 10.13 -6.14 2.82
N SER A 227 9.10 -5.67 2.11
CA SER A 227 7.70 -6.02 2.39
C SER A 227 7.45 -7.52 2.25
N LEU A 228 7.93 -8.15 1.17
CA LEU A 228 7.75 -9.59 0.95
C LEU A 228 8.44 -10.45 2.02
N GLN A 229 9.51 -9.96 2.65
CA GLN A 229 10.13 -10.70 3.77
C GLN A 229 9.18 -10.85 4.96
N VAL A 230 8.30 -9.88 5.22
CA VAL A 230 7.28 -9.99 6.27
C VAL A 230 6.30 -11.12 5.96
N ILE A 231 5.90 -11.26 4.69
CA ILE A 231 5.02 -12.37 4.27
C ILE A 231 5.74 -13.71 4.40
N LYS A 232 7.02 -13.80 4.02
CA LYS A 232 7.85 -14.99 4.21
C LYS A 232 8.02 -15.37 5.68
N LEU A 233 8.06 -14.39 6.59
CA LEU A 233 8.07 -14.65 8.02
C LEU A 233 6.79 -15.33 8.49
N PHE A 234 5.62 -14.93 7.98
CA PHE A 234 4.38 -15.66 8.28
C PHE A 234 4.40 -17.10 7.79
N GLN A 235 4.90 -17.33 6.57
CA GLN A 235 4.98 -18.68 5.98
C GLN A 235 5.91 -19.62 6.75
N THR A 236 6.98 -19.07 7.34
CA THR A 236 7.98 -19.85 8.10
C THR A 236 7.72 -19.79 9.59
N GLN A 237 7.89 -18.63 10.21
CA GLN A 237 7.75 -18.44 11.66
C GLN A 237 6.30 -18.46 12.15
N GLY A 238 5.34 -18.00 11.35
CA GLY A 238 3.93 -18.07 11.73
C GLY A 238 3.52 -19.51 12.02
N LEU A 239 3.85 -20.43 11.12
CA LEU A 239 3.64 -21.87 11.32
C LEU A 239 4.37 -22.39 12.58
N ASP A 240 5.64 -22.06 12.75
CA ASP A 240 6.43 -22.49 13.93
C ASP A 240 5.87 -21.95 15.25
N THR A 241 5.37 -20.71 15.29
CA THR A 241 4.73 -20.13 16.49
C THR A 241 3.42 -20.82 16.80
N PHE A 242 2.60 -21.09 15.77
CA PHE A 242 1.33 -21.81 15.94
C PHE A 242 1.55 -23.25 16.45
N GLN A 243 2.51 -23.98 15.89
CA GLN A 243 2.84 -25.35 16.31
C GLN A 243 3.37 -25.43 17.75
N ARG A 244 3.92 -24.34 18.29
CA ARG A 244 4.41 -24.24 19.66
C ARG A 244 3.37 -23.67 20.64
N ASP A 245 2.13 -23.47 20.19
CA ASP A 245 1.05 -22.85 20.96
C ASP A 245 1.35 -21.40 21.40
N ASP A 246 2.24 -20.71 20.67
CA ASP A 246 2.53 -19.29 20.87
C ASP A 246 1.59 -18.43 19.99
N LEU A 247 0.31 -18.43 20.39
CA LEU A 247 -0.76 -17.78 19.63
C LEU A 247 -0.60 -16.25 19.57
N ASP A 248 -0.04 -15.62 20.60
CA ASP A 248 0.20 -14.17 20.62
C ASP A 248 1.17 -13.74 19.52
N SER A 249 2.32 -14.41 19.41
CA SER A 249 3.28 -14.16 18.34
C SER A 249 2.69 -14.48 16.97
N PHE A 250 1.94 -15.59 16.85
CA PHE A 250 1.25 -15.96 15.60
C PHE A 250 0.32 -14.84 15.12
N TRP A 251 -0.57 -14.34 15.99
CA TRP A 251 -1.53 -13.29 15.64
C TRP A 251 -0.85 -11.98 15.27
N LYS A 252 0.25 -11.63 15.97
CA LYS A 252 1.04 -10.43 15.64
C LYS A 252 1.74 -10.55 14.28
N ILE A 253 2.32 -11.72 13.95
CA ILE A 253 2.91 -11.99 12.62
C ILE A 253 1.85 -11.94 11.53
N LYS A 254 0.70 -12.59 11.74
CA LYS A 254 -0.43 -12.56 10.82
C LYS A 254 -0.90 -11.12 10.58
N LYS A 255 -1.07 -10.32 11.65
CA LYS A 255 -1.48 -8.92 11.55
C LYS A 255 -0.50 -8.10 10.72
N ALA A 256 0.80 -8.18 11.02
CA ALA A 256 1.84 -7.49 10.25
C ALA A 256 1.82 -7.88 8.77
N THR A 257 1.63 -9.17 8.48
CA THR A 257 1.56 -9.69 7.11
C THR A 257 0.32 -9.17 6.38
N THR A 258 -0.83 -9.21 7.04
CA THR A 258 -2.10 -8.72 6.49
C THR A 258 -2.00 -7.23 6.18
N SER A 259 -1.43 -6.44 7.10
CA SER A 259 -1.16 -5.02 6.88
C SER A 259 -0.28 -4.83 5.64
N VAL A 260 0.85 -5.53 5.51
CA VAL A 260 1.72 -5.39 4.32
C VAL A 260 0.97 -5.70 3.02
N VAL A 261 0.12 -6.72 3.00
CA VAL A 261 -0.66 -7.04 1.79
C VAL A 261 -1.67 -5.93 1.47
N CYS A 262 -2.44 -5.46 2.46
CA CYS A 262 -3.38 -4.33 2.31
C CYS A 262 -2.68 -3.06 1.82
N ILE A 263 -1.52 -2.76 2.40
CA ILE A 263 -0.66 -1.64 2.00
C ILE A 263 -0.36 -1.70 0.50
N TRP A 264 0.11 -2.84 0.00
CA TRP A 264 0.42 -2.98 -1.42
C TRP A 264 -0.84 -2.97 -2.30
N THR A 265 -1.95 -3.52 -1.82
CA THR A 265 -3.24 -3.39 -2.51
C THR A 265 -3.57 -1.93 -2.73
N HIS A 266 -3.50 -1.11 -1.67
CA HIS A 266 -3.70 0.34 -1.78
C HIS A 266 -2.71 1.01 -2.75
N VAL A 267 -1.42 0.66 -2.71
CA VAL A 267 -0.43 1.21 -3.66
C VAL A 267 -0.86 0.97 -5.10
N PHE A 268 -1.32 -0.23 -5.43
CA PHE A 268 -1.72 -0.57 -6.79
C PHE A 268 -3.14 -0.13 -7.15
N THR A 269 -4.05 0.06 -6.18
CA THR A 269 -5.34 0.72 -6.44
C THR A 269 -5.16 2.22 -6.68
N ASN A 270 -4.06 2.84 -6.26
CA ASN A 270 -3.69 4.18 -6.69
C ASN A 270 -3.03 4.14 -8.08
N ARG A 271 -3.77 4.55 -9.12
CA ARG A 271 -3.30 4.55 -10.52
C ARG A 271 -1.95 5.24 -10.73
N LYS A 272 -1.69 6.36 -10.03
CA LYS A 272 -0.45 7.12 -10.17
C LYS A 272 0.75 6.39 -9.59
N ALA A 273 0.59 5.80 -8.40
CA ALA A 273 1.60 4.96 -7.78
C ALA A 273 1.87 3.71 -8.64
N ALA A 274 0.81 3.01 -9.06
CA ALA A 274 0.90 1.85 -9.95
C ALA A 274 1.65 2.18 -11.24
N LYS A 275 1.31 3.29 -11.91
CA LYS A 275 1.98 3.74 -13.14
C LYS A 275 3.45 4.08 -12.90
N ALA A 276 3.77 4.70 -11.76
CA ALA A 276 5.15 5.02 -11.41
C ALA A 276 6.00 3.76 -11.15
N ILE A 277 5.40 2.73 -10.56
CA ILE A 277 6.02 1.43 -10.33
C ILE A 277 6.19 0.69 -11.65
N LEU A 278 5.09 0.40 -12.36
CA LEU A 278 5.09 -0.47 -13.54
C LEU A 278 5.83 0.16 -14.72
N LEU A 279 5.62 1.45 -15.02
CA LEU A 279 6.27 2.13 -16.15
C LEU A 279 7.56 2.88 -15.76
N GLY A 280 7.88 2.97 -14.47
CA GLY A 280 9.15 3.54 -14.01
C GLY A 280 9.37 5.01 -14.42
N LYS A 281 10.57 5.29 -14.93
CA LYS A 281 10.99 6.64 -15.37
C LYS A 281 10.51 6.99 -16.79
N SER A 282 10.39 6.01 -17.69
CA SER A 282 9.99 6.25 -19.09
C SER A 282 8.54 6.70 -19.20
N LYS A 283 7.66 6.18 -18.32
CA LYS A 283 6.20 6.42 -18.34
C LYS A 283 5.49 5.79 -19.55
N GLU A 284 6.22 5.02 -20.34
CA GLU A 284 5.75 4.33 -21.53
C GLU A 284 5.92 2.83 -21.33
N VAL A 285 5.18 2.05 -22.10
CA VAL A 285 5.37 0.60 -22.15
C VAL A 285 6.63 0.30 -22.94
N ASP A 286 7.71 -0.04 -22.23
CA ASP A 286 9.00 -0.41 -22.81
C ASP A 286 9.47 -1.76 -22.27
N VAL A 287 10.64 -2.20 -22.75
CA VAL A 287 11.27 -3.46 -22.32
C VAL A 287 11.46 -3.49 -20.80
N ALA A 288 11.85 -2.35 -20.19
CA ALA A 288 12.07 -2.27 -18.75
C ALA A 288 10.77 -2.35 -17.94
N ALA A 289 9.65 -1.87 -18.47
CA ALA A 289 8.32 -2.03 -17.87
C ALA A 289 7.90 -3.50 -17.86
N LYS A 290 8.12 -4.21 -18.98
CA LYS A 290 7.86 -5.65 -19.08
C LYS A 290 8.74 -6.47 -18.14
N GLU A 291 10.06 -6.25 -18.15
CA GLU A 291 11.00 -6.94 -17.25
C GLU A 291 10.64 -6.72 -15.77
N ARG A 292 10.20 -5.50 -15.41
CA ARG A 292 9.75 -5.21 -14.05
C ARG A 292 8.45 -5.93 -13.71
N ALA A 293 7.50 -5.99 -14.64
CA ALA A 293 6.26 -6.73 -14.45
C ALA A 293 6.52 -8.23 -14.23
N GLU A 294 7.38 -8.83 -15.06
CA GLU A 294 7.83 -10.22 -14.92
C GLU A 294 8.57 -10.45 -13.60
N TRP A 295 9.41 -9.50 -13.17
CA TRP A 295 10.10 -9.56 -11.88
C TRP A 295 9.12 -9.54 -10.70
N ILE A 296 8.09 -8.69 -10.75
CA ILE A 296 7.01 -8.65 -9.73
C ILE A 296 6.30 -9.99 -9.67
N ILE A 297 5.90 -10.53 -10.82
CA ILE A 297 5.20 -11.82 -10.93
C ILE A 297 6.05 -12.94 -10.35
N ALA A 298 7.34 -13.02 -10.70
CA ALA A 298 8.24 -14.03 -10.17
C ALA A 298 8.36 -13.98 -8.63
N HIS A 299 8.43 -12.78 -8.06
CA HIS A 299 8.52 -12.59 -6.60
C HIS A 299 7.23 -12.95 -5.88
N ILE A 300 6.08 -12.60 -6.47
CA ILE A 300 4.76 -12.98 -5.98
C ILE A 300 4.57 -14.49 -6.06
N ASN A 301 4.99 -15.13 -7.16
CA ASN A 301 4.88 -16.58 -7.34
C ASN A 301 5.59 -17.36 -6.23
N VAL A 302 6.77 -16.88 -5.82
CA VAL A 302 7.49 -17.43 -4.66
C VAL A 302 6.67 -17.32 -3.38
N ILE A 303 5.87 -16.28 -3.19
CA ILE A 303 4.99 -16.16 -2.02
C ILE A 303 3.80 -17.12 -2.17
N THR A 304 3.06 -17.08 -3.28
CA THR A 304 1.84 -17.88 -3.44
C THR A 304 2.09 -19.38 -3.33
N ASN A 305 3.21 -19.86 -3.86
CA ASN A 305 3.56 -21.29 -3.83
C ASN A 305 4.09 -21.78 -2.48
N ASN A 306 4.39 -20.88 -1.54
CA ASN A 306 4.93 -21.21 -0.21
C ASN A 306 3.91 -21.06 0.93
N PHE A 307 2.62 -20.86 0.63
CA PHE A 307 1.60 -20.91 1.68
C PHE A 307 1.50 -22.35 2.26
N PRO A 308 1.54 -22.52 3.60
CA PRO A 308 1.50 -23.84 4.22
C PRO A 308 0.28 -24.64 3.78
N SER A 309 0.43 -25.91 3.41
CA SER A 309 -0.72 -26.78 3.10
C SER A 309 -1.59 -27.08 4.33
N ILE A 310 -1.01 -26.96 5.53
CA ILE A 310 -1.71 -27.12 6.81
C ILE A 310 -2.73 -25.99 6.98
N GLU A 311 -3.93 -26.33 7.40
CA GLU A 311 -4.98 -25.38 7.70
C GLU A 311 -4.65 -24.63 9.01
N LEU A 312 -4.19 -23.38 8.87
CA LEU A 312 -3.98 -22.47 10.01
C LEU A 312 -5.21 -21.58 10.19
N PRO A 313 -5.52 -21.15 11.44
CA PRO A 313 -6.53 -20.13 11.68
C PRO A 313 -6.27 -18.91 10.79
N ASP A 314 -7.28 -18.49 10.04
CA ASP A 314 -7.22 -17.35 9.13
C ASP A 314 -6.11 -17.37 8.07
N LYS A 315 -5.50 -18.53 7.77
CA LYS A 315 -4.61 -18.68 6.60
C LYS A 315 -5.29 -18.13 5.34
N ARG A 316 -6.56 -18.51 5.19
CA ARG A 316 -7.41 -18.12 4.07
C ARG A 316 -7.53 -16.61 3.93
N VAL A 317 -7.44 -15.83 5.02
CA VAL A 317 -7.50 -14.36 4.96
C VAL A 317 -6.23 -13.80 4.31
N VAL A 318 -5.05 -14.24 4.74
CA VAL A 318 -3.78 -13.76 4.18
C VAL A 318 -3.64 -14.19 2.72
N GLU A 319 -3.95 -15.45 2.43
CA GLU A 319 -3.93 -16.01 1.08
C GLU A 319 -4.93 -15.30 0.15
N PHE A 320 -6.16 -15.10 0.61
CA PHE A 320 -7.19 -14.37 -0.15
C PHE A 320 -6.78 -12.93 -0.42
N ARG A 321 -6.32 -12.17 0.58
CA ARG A 321 -5.86 -10.79 0.38
C ARG A 321 -4.65 -10.74 -0.56
N THR A 322 -3.77 -11.74 -0.51
CA THR A 322 -2.65 -11.87 -1.45
C THR A 322 -3.18 -12.06 -2.86
N ASN A 323 -4.18 -12.92 -3.08
CA ASN A 323 -4.82 -13.08 -4.38
C ASN A 323 -5.48 -11.78 -4.88
N VAL A 324 -6.13 -11.01 -4.00
CA VAL A 324 -6.69 -9.69 -4.35
C VAL A 324 -5.58 -8.73 -4.79
N LEU A 325 -4.47 -8.64 -4.05
CA LEU A 325 -3.30 -7.83 -4.46
C LEU A 325 -2.81 -8.23 -5.86
N ILE A 326 -2.68 -9.53 -6.12
CA ILE A 326 -2.24 -10.06 -7.41
C ILE A 326 -3.21 -9.67 -8.53
N ALA A 327 -4.52 -9.78 -8.28
CA ALA A 327 -5.55 -9.35 -9.21
C ALA A 327 -5.50 -7.84 -9.49
N VAL A 328 -5.26 -6.99 -8.47
CA VAL A 328 -5.07 -5.55 -8.68
C VAL A 328 -3.85 -5.29 -9.58
N ILE A 329 -2.75 -6.01 -9.36
CA ILE A 329 -1.54 -5.87 -10.18
C ILE A 329 -1.81 -6.29 -11.64
N GLN A 330 -2.47 -7.44 -11.87
CA GLN A 330 -2.86 -7.88 -13.21
C GLN A 330 -3.68 -6.82 -13.94
N LEU A 331 -4.76 -6.34 -13.29
CA LEU A 331 -5.65 -5.35 -13.88
C LEU A 331 -4.93 -4.04 -14.22
N ARG A 332 -3.92 -3.64 -13.42
CA ARG A 332 -3.09 -2.47 -13.73
C ARG A 332 -2.10 -2.71 -14.87
N MET A 333 -1.57 -3.92 -15.02
CA MET A 333 -0.75 -4.28 -16.18
C MET A 333 -1.58 -4.23 -17.47
N GLU A 334 -2.79 -4.78 -17.44
CA GLU A 334 -3.76 -4.71 -18.55
C GLU A 334 -4.13 -3.26 -18.89
N GLU A 335 -4.47 -2.44 -17.88
CA GLU A 335 -4.81 -1.03 -18.08
C GLU A 335 -3.66 -0.22 -18.71
N PHE A 336 -2.42 -0.59 -18.42
CA PHE A 336 -1.24 0.08 -18.96
C PHE A 336 -0.65 -0.64 -20.17
N ASP A 337 -1.38 -1.57 -20.80
CA ASP A 337 -0.96 -2.31 -21.99
C ASP A 337 0.38 -3.06 -21.83
N ILE A 338 0.69 -3.56 -20.64
CA ILE A 338 1.93 -4.32 -20.35
C ILE A 338 1.67 -5.81 -20.60
N ASP A 339 2.06 -6.29 -21.78
CA ASP A 339 1.92 -7.70 -22.15
C ASP A 339 3.02 -8.59 -21.54
N VAL A 340 2.63 -9.37 -20.53
CA VAL A 340 3.44 -10.42 -19.90
C VAL A 340 3.06 -11.83 -20.35
N GLY A 341 2.16 -11.99 -21.33
CA GLY A 341 1.62 -13.29 -21.73
C GLY A 341 0.52 -13.81 -20.77
N ASP A 342 0.43 -15.13 -20.61
CA ASP A 342 -0.54 -15.75 -19.71
C ASP A 342 -0.12 -15.54 -18.24
N PHE A 343 -0.69 -14.51 -17.63
CA PHE A 343 -0.41 -14.10 -16.25
C PHE A 343 -0.64 -15.23 -15.23
N LEU A 344 -1.69 -16.03 -15.40
CA LEU A 344 -2.02 -17.13 -14.48
C LEU A 344 -1.07 -18.31 -14.66
N GLN A 345 -0.65 -18.58 -15.89
CA GLN A 345 0.38 -19.59 -16.16
C GLN A 345 1.70 -19.20 -15.50
N LEU A 346 2.10 -17.93 -15.54
CA LEU A 346 3.32 -17.44 -14.90
C LEU A 346 3.29 -17.52 -13.37
N LEU A 347 2.11 -17.39 -12.75
CA LEU A 347 1.90 -17.61 -11.32
C LEU A 347 1.65 -19.07 -10.95
N GLU A 348 1.66 -19.98 -11.93
CA GLU A 348 1.38 -21.41 -11.74
C GLU A 348 0.03 -21.71 -11.05
N VAL A 349 -0.92 -20.78 -11.11
CA VAL A 349 -2.23 -20.89 -10.46
C VAL A 349 -3.11 -21.86 -11.24
N LYS A 350 -3.50 -22.98 -10.61
CA LYS A 350 -4.26 -24.08 -11.23
C LYS A 350 -5.39 -24.57 -10.33
N GLY A 351 -6.34 -25.31 -10.92
CA GLY A 351 -7.41 -26.00 -10.19
C GLY A 351 -8.30 -25.04 -9.38
N GLU A 352 -8.56 -25.39 -8.12
CA GLU A 352 -9.41 -24.60 -7.21
C GLU A 352 -8.87 -23.19 -6.98
N MET A 353 -7.54 -23.01 -6.92
CA MET A 353 -6.93 -21.69 -6.74
C MET A 353 -7.20 -20.76 -7.92
N LYS A 354 -7.23 -21.31 -9.14
CA LYS A 354 -7.60 -20.55 -10.34
C LYS A 354 -9.05 -20.08 -10.25
N LEU A 355 -9.96 -20.94 -9.81
CA LEU A 355 -11.36 -20.58 -9.61
C LEU A 355 -11.54 -19.51 -8.52
N VAL A 356 -10.84 -19.63 -7.39
CA VAL A 356 -10.82 -18.59 -6.34
C VAL A 356 -10.32 -17.26 -6.91
N TYR A 357 -9.25 -17.29 -7.70
CA TYR A 357 -8.71 -16.08 -8.30
C TYR A 357 -9.70 -15.40 -9.26
N GLU A 358 -10.24 -16.15 -10.22
CA GLU A 358 -11.14 -15.64 -11.25
C GLU A 358 -12.50 -15.20 -10.68
N CYS A 359 -13.07 -16.00 -9.78
CA CYS A 359 -14.42 -15.78 -9.26
C CYS A 359 -14.47 -14.87 -8.04
N LEU A 360 -13.38 -14.73 -7.27
CA LEU A 360 -13.34 -13.91 -6.05
C LEU A 360 -12.35 -12.76 -6.15
N ALA A 361 -11.08 -13.05 -6.42
CA ALA A 361 -10.03 -12.04 -6.34
C ALA A 361 -10.18 -10.94 -7.40
N ILE A 362 -10.50 -11.30 -8.65
CA ILE A 362 -10.68 -10.35 -9.75
C ILE A 362 -11.85 -9.37 -9.51
N PRO A 363 -13.07 -9.82 -9.14
CA PRO A 363 -14.16 -8.90 -8.79
C PRO A 363 -13.81 -7.95 -7.66
N MET A 364 -13.17 -8.44 -6.59
CA MET A 364 -12.75 -7.60 -5.47
C MET A 364 -11.68 -6.59 -5.87
N ALA A 365 -10.70 -7.00 -6.68
CA ALA A 365 -9.68 -6.11 -7.18
C ALA A 365 -10.27 -4.99 -8.04
N LYS A 366 -11.27 -5.28 -8.89
CA LYS A 366 -12.00 -4.26 -9.65
C LYS A 366 -12.69 -3.26 -8.73
N GLY A 367 -13.42 -3.74 -7.73
CA GLY A 367 -14.07 -2.86 -6.75
C GLY A 367 -13.08 -2.01 -5.95
N ALA A 368 -11.94 -2.60 -5.54
CA ALA A 368 -10.90 -1.87 -4.82
C ALA A 368 -10.22 -0.81 -5.70
N ILE A 369 -10.02 -1.09 -7.01
CA ILE A 369 -9.52 -0.12 -7.99
C ILE A 369 -10.52 1.02 -8.19
N GLU A 370 -11.81 0.70 -8.30
CA GLU A 370 -12.89 1.69 -8.46
C GLU A 370 -13.00 2.59 -7.23
N LYS A 371 -12.95 2.01 -6.02
CA LYS A 371 -12.95 2.76 -4.76
C LYS A 371 -11.67 3.56 -4.53
N GLY A 372 -10.53 3.06 -5.04
CA GLY A 372 -9.20 3.59 -4.74
C GLY A 372 -8.73 3.32 -3.30
N ALA A 373 -9.35 2.36 -2.62
CA ALA A 373 -9.08 1.97 -1.23
C ALA A 373 -9.49 0.50 -0.98
N ASP A 374 -9.15 -0.03 0.19
CA ASP A 374 -9.62 -1.34 0.65
C ASP A 374 -11.15 -1.35 0.75
N LEU A 375 -11.70 -2.51 0.39
CA LEU A 375 -13.12 -2.79 0.50
C LEU A 375 -13.45 -3.19 1.94
N ASP A 376 -14.48 -2.57 2.48
CA ASP A 376 -15.07 -3.00 3.73
C ASP A 376 -15.89 -4.29 3.51
N PRO A 377 -16.28 -4.98 4.60
CA PRO A 377 -17.08 -6.20 4.54
C PRO A 377 -18.38 -6.12 3.73
N ASN A 378 -19.12 -5.02 3.85
CA ASN A 378 -20.39 -4.81 3.18
C ASN A 378 -20.17 -4.55 1.69
N GLU A 379 -19.17 -3.77 1.35
CA GLU A 379 -18.76 -3.51 -0.03
C GLU A 379 -18.30 -4.80 -0.72
N CYS A 380 -17.48 -5.62 -0.04
CA CYS A 380 -17.10 -6.95 -0.50
C CYS A 380 -18.34 -7.77 -0.87
N LYS A 381 -19.32 -7.86 0.05
CA LYS A 381 -20.57 -8.58 -0.18
C LYS A 381 -21.35 -8.03 -1.38
N GLN A 382 -21.46 -6.71 -1.49
CA GLN A 382 -22.17 -6.06 -2.60
C GLN A 382 -21.51 -6.36 -3.95
N ILE A 383 -20.19 -6.28 -4.05
CA ILE A 383 -19.42 -6.61 -5.25
C ILE A 383 -19.65 -8.07 -5.65
N MET A 384 -19.64 -9.00 -4.69
CA MET A 384 -19.88 -10.41 -5.00
C MET A 384 -21.30 -10.68 -5.48
N LEU A 385 -22.30 -10.01 -4.91
CA LEU A 385 -23.68 -10.10 -5.38
C LEU A 385 -23.82 -9.56 -6.80
N GLN A 386 -23.20 -8.42 -7.10
CA GLN A 386 -23.20 -7.83 -8.44
C GLN A 386 -22.52 -8.76 -9.46
N PHE A 387 -21.37 -9.34 -9.11
CA PHE A 387 -20.65 -10.30 -9.96
C PHE A 387 -21.46 -11.57 -10.22
N ALA A 388 -22.15 -12.11 -9.20
CA ALA A 388 -22.99 -13.28 -9.35
C ALA A 388 -24.18 -13.02 -10.30
N MET A 389 -24.82 -11.85 -10.18
CA MET A 389 -25.93 -11.46 -11.06
C MET A 389 -25.47 -11.31 -12.52
N SER A 390 -24.38 -10.58 -12.77
CA SER A 390 -23.88 -10.35 -14.13
C SER A 390 -23.43 -11.64 -14.82
N SER A 391 -22.82 -12.56 -14.09
CA SER A 391 -22.42 -13.88 -14.62
C SER A 391 -23.63 -14.70 -15.06
N SER A 392 -24.76 -14.63 -14.33
CA SER A 392 -25.98 -15.34 -14.69
C SER A 392 -26.68 -14.79 -15.94
N GLU A 393 -26.53 -13.48 -16.21
CA GLU A 393 -27.09 -12.85 -17.40
C GLU A 393 -26.28 -13.15 -18.67
N GLY A 394 -24.96 -13.29 -18.54
CA GLY A 394 -24.08 -13.72 -19.64
C GLY A 394 -24.45 -15.11 -20.15
N GLU A 395 -24.60 -16.08 -19.24
CA GLU A 395 -24.97 -17.46 -19.56
C GLU A 395 -26.33 -17.54 -20.29
N ARG A 396 -27.32 -16.70 -19.92
CA ARG A 396 -28.64 -16.66 -20.58
C ARG A 396 -28.63 -16.07 -21.99
N LYS A 397 -27.64 -15.24 -22.32
CA LYS A 397 -27.53 -14.63 -23.67
C LYS A 397 -26.83 -15.56 -24.65
N GLU A 398 -26.01 -16.48 -24.15
CA GLU A 398 -25.29 -17.47 -24.96
C GLU A 398 -26.09 -18.76 -25.20
N SER A 399 -27.10 -19.04 -24.36
CA SER A 399 -28.09 -20.12 -24.54
C SER A 399 -29.26 -19.70 -25.43
#